data_AF-A0A835VG21-F1
#
_entry.id   AF-A0A835VG21-F1
#
_cell.length_a   1.000
_cell.length_b   1.000
_cell.length_c   1.000
_cell.angle_alpha   90.00
_cell.angle_beta   90.00
_cell.angle_gamma   90.00
#
_symmetry.space_group_name_H-M   'P 1'
#
loop_
_entity.id
_entity.type
_entity.pdbx_description
1 polymer ?
#
loop_
_entity_poly.entity_id
_entity_poly.type
_entity_poly.pdbx_seq_one_letter_code
_entity_poly.pdbx_strand_id
1 'polypeptide(L)'
;MASAWNQGTVGIAVRYEIGGARRFRFDAARPVFRRPRFLSALGVILLLFRLHEFRSSSWPILIFKIQMADAHDTDRNIEIWKIKKLIKALESARGNGTSMISLIMPPRDQISRVAKMLGDEYGTASNIKSRVNRQSVLAAITSAQQRLKLYNKVPPNGLVLYTGTIVTEDGKEKKVTIDFEPFRPINASLYLCDNKFHTEALNELLESDDKFGFIVMDGNGTLFGTLSGNTREVLHKFTVDLPKKHGRGGQSAPAKIINVVDVSYGGENGFNQAIELSSEILANVKFIQEKKLIGKYFEEISQDTGKYAFGVDDTLKALEMGAVETLIVWENLDVNRYVLKNSATGETVIKNLNKDQETDEKNFRDSTTLVELEVQDKISLLEWLANEYKRFGCSLEFVTNKSQEGSQFCRGFGGIGGILRYQLDMRSLDELSDEDIYEDSD
;
A
#
# COMPACT_ATOMS: atom_id res chain seq x y z
N MET A 1 9.60 -18.89 -25.47
CA MET A 1 9.24 -20.30 -25.20
C MET A 1 9.97 -20.75 -23.94
N ALA A 2 9.21 -21.32 -23.02
CA ALA A 2 9.54 -21.47 -21.61
C ALA A 2 10.76 -22.34 -21.33
N SER A 3 11.57 -21.84 -20.41
CA SER A 3 12.66 -22.52 -19.72
C SER A 3 12.14 -23.40 -18.58
N ALA A 4 12.85 -24.51 -18.42
CA ALA A 4 12.82 -25.55 -17.41
C ALA A 4 12.24 -25.21 -16.03
N TRP A 5 11.37 -26.12 -15.54
CA TRP A 5 11.10 -26.32 -14.12
C TRP A 5 11.27 -27.80 -13.75
N ASN A 6 12.12 -28.01 -12.74
CA ASN A 6 12.09 -29.02 -11.68
C ASN A 6 12.05 -30.52 -11.99
N GLN A 7 12.89 -31.27 -11.26
CA GLN A 7 12.41 -32.08 -10.12
C GLN A 7 13.57 -32.67 -9.30
N GLY A 8 13.46 -32.55 -7.97
CA GLY A 8 14.36 -33.20 -7.04
C GLY A 8 14.09 -32.81 -5.58
N THR A 9 12.91 -33.13 -5.04
CA THR A 9 12.67 -33.01 -3.60
C THR A 9 12.06 -34.31 -3.07
N VAL A 10 12.82 -34.98 -2.19
CA VAL A 10 12.41 -36.17 -1.45
C VAL A 10 11.65 -35.72 -0.21
N GLY A 11 10.37 -36.07 -0.11
CA GLY A 11 9.53 -35.82 1.06
C GLY A 11 9.45 -37.06 1.95
N ILE A 12 9.76 -36.90 3.25
CA ILE A 12 9.53 -37.89 4.30
C ILE A 12 8.11 -37.69 4.84
N ALA A 13 7.26 -38.72 4.74
CA ALA A 13 5.91 -38.71 5.29
C ALA A 13 5.91 -39.32 6.70
N VAL A 14 5.48 -38.54 7.70
CA VAL A 14 5.19 -39.04 9.06
C VAL A 14 3.67 -39.27 9.15
N ARG A 15 3.27 -40.52 9.38
CA ARG A 15 1.88 -40.95 9.55
C ARG A 15 1.52 -40.90 11.04
N TYR A 16 0.45 -40.18 11.39
CA TYR A 16 -0.18 -40.29 12.71
C TYR A 16 -1.18 -41.47 12.70
N GLU A 17 -1.04 -42.42 13.62
CA GLU A 17 -2.03 -43.47 13.87
C GLU A 17 -2.85 -43.14 15.12
N ILE A 18 -4.17 -43.15 14.97
CA ILE A 18 -5.15 -43.11 16.07
C ILE A 18 -5.80 -44.50 16.13
N GLY A 19 -5.65 -45.19 17.26
CA GLY A 19 -6.63 -46.14 17.78
C GLY A 19 -6.48 -47.63 17.43
N GLY A 20 -6.20 -48.45 18.46
CA GLY A 20 -7.07 -49.56 18.83
C GLY A 20 -6.97 -50.90 18.09
N ALA A 21 -6.12 -51.79 18.62
CA ALA A 21 -6.28 -53.25 18.76
C ALA A 21 -6.84 -54.10 17.60
N ARG A 22 -5.98 -54.96 17.02
CA ARG A 22 -6.07 -56.44 17.11
C ARG A 22 -4.88 -57.11 16.40
N ARG A 23 -4.27 -58.09 17.08
CA ARG A 23 -3.23 -59.04 16.62
C ARG A 23 -3.62 -59.70 15.29
N PHE A 24 -2.65 -59.94 14.39
CA PHE A 24 -2.39 -61.25 13.75
C PHE A 24 -0.98 -61.29 13.12
N ARG A 25 -0.49 -62.50 12.88
CA ARG A 25 0.90 -62.98 12.95
C ARG A 25 1.82 -62.58 11.78
N PHE A 26 3.12 -62.55 12.10
CA PHE A 26 4.25 -62.71 11.18
C PHE A 26 4.17 -64.04 10.42
N ASP A 27 4.56 -64.04 9.15
CA ASP A 27 5.38 -65.12 8.63
C ASP A 27 6.37 -64.63 7.56
N ALA A 28 7.57 -65.18 7.66
CA ALA A 28 8.78 -64.77 6.96
C ALA A 28 8.99 -65.58 5.68
N ALA A 29 9.42 -64.92 4.60
CA ALA A 29 10.20 -65.57 3.53
C ALA A 29 11.11 -64.54 2.84
N ARG A 30 12.40 -64.62 3.16
CA ARG A 30 13.53 -64.17 2.33
C ARG A 30 13.94 -65.33 1.39
N PRO A 31 15.00 -65.23 0.57
CA PRO A 31 15.45 -64.17 -0.37
C PRO A 31 15.86 -64.81 -1.72
N VAL A 32 16.07 -64.06 -2.82
CA VAL A 32 17.14 -64.43 -3.80
C VAL A 32 17.74 -63.19 -4.48
N PHE A 33 19.07 -63.17 -4.42
CA PHE A 33 20.08 -62.35 -5.09
C PHE A 33 19.90 -62.15 -6.61
N ARG A 34 20.23 -60.95 -7.12
CA ARG A 34 21.39 -60.71 -8.03
C ARG A 34 21.43 -59.25 -8.53
N ARG A 35 22.51 -58.54 -8.16
CA ARG A 35 23.11 -57.43 -8.95
C ARG A 35 23.83 -58.05 -10.17
N PRO A 36 24.10 -57.35 -11.32
CA PRO A 36 24.80 -56.06 -11.30
C PRO A 36 24.62 -55.07 -12.49
N ARG A 37 25.21 -53.88 -12.27
CA ARG A 37 25.89 -52.96 -13.21
C ARG A 37 25.06 -52.07 -14.17
N PHE A 38 25.11 -50.78 -13.85
CA PHE A 38 25.50 -49.65 -14.71
C PHE A 38 25.42 -49.89 -16.22
N LEU A 39 24.52 -49.17 -16.91
CA LEU A 39 24.94 -48.32 -18.03
C LEU A 39 23.84 -47.30 -18.36
N SER A 40 24.33 -46.15 -18.76
CA SER A 40 23.71 -44.88 -19.08
C SER A 40 22.82 -44.89 -20.32
N ALA A 41 21.97 -43.86 -20.39
CA ALA A 41 21.55 -43.07 -21.56
C ALA A 41 20.07 -43.12 -21.93
N LEU A 42 19.59 -41.90 -22.20
CA LEU A 42 18.27 -41.47 -22.61
C LEU A 42 17.69 -42.26 -23.82
N GLY A 43 16.37 -42.44 -23.79
CA GLY A 43 15.52 -42.11 -24.94
C GLY A 43 14.91 -43.25 -25.75
N VAL A 44 13.72 -43.73 -25.34
CA VAL A 44 12.64 -44.26 -26.21
C VAL A 44 11.31 -44.04 -25.44
N ILE A 45 10.62 -42.91 -25.58
CA ILE A 45 9.49 -42.64 -26.51
C ILE A 45 8.38 -43.71 -26.53
N LEU A 46 7.27 -43.35 -25.86
CA LEU A 46 5.88 -43.32 -26.37
C LEU A 46 5.35 -44.56 -27.11
N LEU A 47 4.41 -45.30 -26.50
CA LEU A 47 3.05 -45.61 -27.01
C LEU A 47 2.42 -46.78 -26.21
N LEU A 48 1.26 -46.55 -25.60
CA LEU A 48 0.01 -47.34 -25.77
C LEU A 48 -0.94 -47.17 -24.58
N PHE A 49 -1.90 -46.27 -24.81
CA PHE A 49 -3.24 -46.27 -24.24
C PHE A 49 -3.88 -47.67 -24.26
N ARG A 50 -4.51 -48.10 -23.16
CA ARG A 50 -5.75 -48.88 -23.25
C ARG A 50 -6.66 -48.62 -22.04
N LEU A 51 -7.88 -48.23 -22.39
CA LEU A 51 -9.03 -47.87 -21.56
C LEU A 51 -9.44 -48.96 -20.55
N HIS A 52 -9.95 -48.55 -19.37
CA HIS A 52 -11.39 -48.65 -19.06
C HIS A 52 -11.75 -47.87 -17.77
N GLU A 53 -12.91 -47.20 -17.83
CA GLU A 53 -13.54 -46.32 -16.83
C GLU A 53 -13.85 -47.01 -15.49
N PHE A 54 -13.79 -46.26 -14.37
CA PHE A 54 -14.96 -46.09 -13.49
C PHE A 54 -14.81 -44.90 -12.51
N ARG A 55 -15.72 -43.93 -12.67
CA ARG A 55 -16.36 -43.02 -11.71
C ARG A 55 -15.89 -42.99 -10.24
N SER A 56 -15.69 -41.74 -9.79
CA SER A 56 -16.30 -41.11 -8.60
C SER A 56 -15.35 -40.67 -7.47
N SER A 57 -15.50 -39.37 -7.18
CA SER A 57 -15.26 -38.66 -5.91
C SER A 57 -13.83 -38.50 -5.40
N SER A 58 -13.46 -37.21 -5.27
CA SER A 58 -12.37 -36.62 -4.46
C SER A 58 -11.10 -36.26 -5.22
N TRP A 59 -11.09 -35.05 -5.78
CA TRP A 59 -9.86 -34.33 -6.09
C TRP A 59 -9.25 -33.79 -4.78
N PRO A 60 -7.95 -33.96 -4.52
CA PRO A 60 -7.19 -32.95 -3.80
C PRO A 60 -6.50 -32.06 -4.83
N ILE A 61 -7.14 -30.93 -5.10
CA ILE A 61 -6.55 -29.77 -5.74
C ILE A 61 -5.39 -29.31 -4.87
N LEU A 62 -4.17 -29.42 -5.39
CA LEU A 62 -2.98 -28.82 -4.82
C LEU A 62 -3.01 -27.30 -5.10
N ILE A 63 -3.77 -26.53 -4.31
CA ILE A 63 -3.59 -25.06 -4.26
C ILE A 63 -2.43 -24.78 -3.32
N PHE A 64 -1.23 -24.73 -3.88
CA PHE A 64 -0.18 -23.89 -3.31
C PHE A 64 -0.63 -22.45 -3.50
N LYS A 65 -1.22 -21.86 -2.45
CA LYS A 65 -1.29 -20.40 -2.36
C LYS A 65 0.11 -19.95 -1.94
N ILE A 66 0.98 -19.71 -2.93
CA ILE A 66 2.10 -18.79 -2.73
C ILE A 66 1.42 -17.48 -2.34
N GLN A 67 1.52 -17.12 -1.07
CA GLN A 67 0.96 -15.89 -0.57
C GLN A 67 1.79 -14.77 -1.19
N MET A 68 1.27 -14.18 -2.27
CA MET A 68 1.64 -12.85 -2.72
C MET A 68 1.27 -11.88 -1.59
N ALA A 69 2.18 -11.69 -0.65
CA ALA A 69 2.10 -10.70 0.40
C ALA A 69 3.29 -9.77 0.18
N ASP A 70 3.12 -8.77 -0.69
CA ASP A 70 3.96 -7.56 -0.69
C ASP A 70 3.27 -6.40 -1.46
N ALA A 71 2.29 -6.64 -2.35
CA ALA A 71 1.57 -5.55 -3.05
C ALA A 71 0.40 -4.91 -2.27
N HIS A 72 -0.21 -5.64 -1.32
CA HIS A 72 -1.37 -5.12 -0.57
C HIS A 72 -0.95 -4.19 0.59
N ASP A 73 0.28 -4.34 1.10
CA ASP A 73 0.78 -3.52 2.21
C ASP A 73 1.20 -2.13 1.72
N THR A 74 1.79 -2.03 0.53
CA THR A 74 2.15 -0.76 -0.12
C THR A 74 0.90 0.05 -0.47
N ASP A 75 -0.11 -0.60 -1.07
CA ASP A 75 -1.41 0.01 -1.37
C ASP A 75 -2.08 0.52 -0.10
N ARG A 76 -1.98 -0.22 1.00
CA ARG A 76 -2.52 0.21 2.31
C ARG A 76 -1.78 1.44 2.85
N ASN A 77 -0.46 1.53 2.68
CA ASN A 77 0.31 2.70 3.07
C ASN A 77 -0.10 3.95 2.29
N ILE A 78 -0.42 3.80 1.00
CA ILE A 78 -0.94 4.89 0.15
C ILE A 78 -2.30 5.36 0.67
N GLU A 79 -3.23 4.45 0.99
CA GLU A 79 -4.54 4.83 1.56
C GLU A 79 -4.39 5.53 2.92
N ILE A 80 -3.47 5.06 3.76
CA ILE A 80 -3.12 5.71 5.03
C ILE A 80 -2.60 7.13 4.78
N TRP A 81 -1.73 7.32 3.77
CA TRP A 81 -1.22 8.63 3.40
C TRP A 81 -2.33 9.57 2.91
N LYS A 82 -3.24 9.08 2.05
CA LYS A 82 -4.41 9.85 1.58
C LYS A 82 -5.26 10.33 2.75
N ILE A 83 -5.54 9.46 3.71
CA ILE A 83 -6.33 9.80 4.90
C ILE A 83 -5.59 10.81 5.78
N LYS A 84 -4.27 10.66 6.00
CA LYS A 84 -3.48 11.65 6.75
C LYS A 84 -3.53 13.03 6.09
N LYS A 85 -3.39 13.09 4.76
CA LYS A 85 -3.49 14.34 4.00
C LYS A 85 -4.88 14.94 4.10
N LEU A 86 -5.92 14.11 4.03
CA LEU A 86 -7.31 14.53 4.19
C LEU A 86 -7.58 15.09 5.59
N ILE A 87 -7.11 14.44 6.65
CA ILE A 87 -7.23 14.94 8.03
C ILE A 87 -6.57 16.31 8.18
N LYS A 88 -5.35 16.47 7.65
CA LYS A 88 -4.65 17.77 7.66
C LYS A 88 -5.45 18.85 6.92
N ALA A 89 -6.06 18.51 5.78
CA ALA A 89 -6.91 19.43 5.04
C ALA A 89 -8.18 19.79 5.83
N LEU A 90 -8.85 18.81 6.44
CA LEU A 90 -10.06 19.01 7.25
C LEU A 90 -9.79 19.84 8.52
N GLU A 91 -8.64 19.66 9.16
CA GLU A 91 -8.24 20.43 10.35
C GLU A 91 -7.84 21.88 10.02
N SER A 92 -7.25 22.10 8.85
CA SER A 92 -6.94 23.44 8.35
C SER A 92 -8.18 24.23 7.94
N ALA A 93 -9.22 23.53 7.50
CA ALA A 93 -10.48 24.12 7.08
C ALA A 93 -11.30 24.60 8.28
N ARG A 94 -11.60 25.91 8.31
CA ARG A 94 -12.47 26.51 9.34
C ARG A 94 -13.64 27.25 8.70
N GLY A 95 -14.81 27.07 9.30
CA GLY A 95 -16.04 27.75 8.89
C GLY A 95 -16.32 29.00 9.72
N ASN A 96 -16.98 29.99 9.11
CA ASN A 96 -17.50 31.17 9.80
C ASN A 96 -18.86 30.85 10.44
N GLY A 97 -18.87 30.09 11.53
CA GLY A 97 -20.07 29.68 12.26
C GLY A 97 -20.17 28.16 12.41
N THR A 98 -21.32 27.67 12.85
CA THR A 98 -21.61 26.24 13.08
C THR A 98 -22.13 25.59 11.80
N SER A 99 -21.32 25.52 10.74
CA SER A 99 -21.74 25.02 9.43
C SER A 99 -21.05 23.72 9.02
N MET A 100 -20.26 23.13 9.92
CA MET A 100 -19.41 21.97 9.63
C MET A 100 -20.03 20.73 10.24
N ILE A 101 -20.54 19.84 9.38
CA ILE A 101 -21.13 18.58 9.77
C ILE A 101 -20.09 17.48 9.58
N SER A 102 -19.84 16.75 10.67
CA SER A 102 -19.05 15.52 10.69
C SER A 102 -20.00 14.36 10.96
N LEU A 103 -20.18 13.47 9.99
CA LEU A 103 -21.05 12.30 10.08
C LEU A 103 -20.23 11.04 9.82
N ILE A 104 -20.24 10.11 10.77
CA ILE A 104 -19.55 8.82 10.70
C ILE A 104 -20.56 7.73 11.00
N MET A 105 -20.68 6.77 10.09
CA MET A 105 -21.56 5.61 10.20
C MET A 105 -20.73 4.32 10.32
N PRO A 106 -20.95 3.51 11.37
CA PRO A 106 -20.28 2.23 11.51
C PRO A 106 -20.82 1.22 10.49
N PRO A 107 -20.05 0.16 10.18
CA PRO A 107 -20.53 -0.88 9.30
C PRO A 107 -21.71 -1.59 9.97
N ARG A 108 -22.72 -1.95 9.18
CA ARG A 108 -24.02 -2.53 9.59
C ARG A 108 -25.08 -1.53 10.07
N ASP A 109 -24.76 -0.24 10.15
CA ASP A 109 -25.80 0.76 10.38
C ASP A 109 -26.74 0.90 9.17
N GLN A 110 -27.95 1.41 9.39
CA GLN A 110 -28.94 1.62 8.34
C GLN A 110 -28.97 3.09 7.90
N ILE A 111 -28.87 3.30 6.59
CA ILE A 111 -28.92 4.66 5.99
C ILE A 111 -30.24 5.37 6.31
N SER A 112 -31.36 4.64 6.35
CA SER A 112 -32.68 5.18 6.68
C SER A 112 -32.74 5.80 8.08
N ARG A 113 -32.06 5.20 9.06
CA ARG A 113 -31.96 5.72 10.44
C ARG A 113 -31.29 7.10 10.45
N VAL A 114 -30.18 7.22 9.76
CA VAL A 114 -29.39 8.46 9.68
C VAL A 114 -30.09 9.51 8.82
N ALA A 115 -30.72 9.11 7.71
CA ALA A 115 -31.53 10.01 6.89
C ALA A 115 -32.70 10.62 7.68
N LYS A 116 -33.36 9.82 8.54
CA LYS A 116 -34.41 10.31 9.44
C LYS A 116 -33.84 11.31 10.46
N MET A 117 -32.72 10.96 11.11
CA MET A 117 -32.05 11.85 12.07
C MET A 117 -31.66 13.20 11.42
N LEU A 118 -31.08 13.19 10.22
CA LEU A 118 -30.80 14.42 9.47
C LEU A 118 -32.08 15.23 9.15
N GLY A 119 -33.21 14.57 8.94
CA GLY A 119 -34.52 15.22 8.76
C GLY A 119 -35.02 15.91 10.03
N ASP A 120 -34.86 15.27 11.18
CA ASP A 120 -35.22 15.83 12.49
C ASP A 120 -34.31 17.03 12.84
N GLU A 121 -33.01 16.93 12.54
CA GLU A 121 -32.04 18.02 12.71
C GLU A 121 -32.31 19.19 11.76
N TYR A 122 -32.75 18.92 10.52
CA TYR A 122 -33.19 19.97 9.59
C TYR A 122 -34.37 20.76 10.17
N GLY A 123 -35.37 20.07 10.75
CA GLY A 123 -36.51 20.70 11.41
C GLY A 123 -36.10 21.58 12.59
N THR A 124 -35.17 21.08 13.41
CA THR A 124 -34.63 21.83 14.57
C THR A 124 -33.81 23.04 14.12
N ALA A 125 -32.96 22.89 13.11
CA ALA A 125 -32.14 23.97 12.55
C ALA A 125 -32.98 25.11 11.94
N SER A 126 -34.20 24.85 11.47
CA SER A 126 -35.12 25.87 10.95
C SER A 126 -35.49 26.93 12.01
N ASN A 127 -35.46 26.55 13.30
CA ASN A 127 -35.78 27.43 14.42
C ASN A 127 -34.60 28.32 14.86
N ILE A 128 -33.43 28.22 14.22
CA ILE A 128 -32.27 29.08 14.53
C ILE A 128 -32.61 30.55 14.24
N LYS A 129 -32.40 31.42 15.24
CA LYS A 129 -32.73 32.87 15.17
C LYS A 129 -31.87 33.64 14.16
N SER A 130 -30.57 33.30 14.09
CA SER A 130 -29.65 33.96 13.16
C SER A 130 -29.91 33.51 11.72
N ARG A 131 -30.31 34.45 10.85
CA ARG A 131 -30.64 34.18 9.45
C ARG A 131 -29.49 33.52 8.69
N VAL A 132 -28.28 34.06 8.84
CA VAL A 132 -27.07 33.59 8.13
C VAL A 132 -26.64 32.22 8.62
N ASN A 133 -26.61 32.00 9.94
CA ASN A 133 -26.24 30.70 10.50
C ASN A 133 -27.26 29.62 10.13
N ARG A 134 -28.56 29.94 10.24
CA ARG A 134 -29.64 29.04 9.81
C ARG A 134 -29.50 28.61 8.37
N GLN A 135 -29.28 29.56 7.45
CA GLN A 135 -29.11 29.24 6.02
C GLN A 135 -27.91 28.32 5.77
N SER A 136 -26.81 28.55 6.50
CA SER A 136 -25.59 27.74 6.37
C SER A 136 -25.80 26.31 6.88
N VAL A 137 -26.43 26.15 8.05
CA VAL A 137 -26.75 24.83 8.63
C VAL A 137 -27.71 24.06 7.73
N LEU A 138 -28.81 24.69 7.28
CA LEU A 138 -29.79 24.04 6.41
C LEU A 138 -29.16 23.60 5.08
N ALA A 139 -28.28 24.44 4.50
CA ALA A 139 -27.56 24.09 3.28
C ALA A 139 -26.60 22.91 3.48
N ALA A 140 -25.89 22.85 4.60
CA ALA A 140 -25.01 21.74 4.94
C ALA A 140 -25.79 20.43 5.14
N ILE A 141 -26.89 20.45 5.90
CA ILE A 141 -27.75 19.26 6.10
C ILE A 141 -28.33 18.78 4.77
N THR A 142 -28.82 19.70 3.92
CA THR A 142 -29.34 19.36 2.59
C THR A 142 -28.27 18.69 1.73
N SER A 143 -27.03 19.19 1.78
CA SER A 143 -25.90 18.61 1.04
C SER A 143 -25.55 17.21 1.56
N ALA A 144 -25.55 17.01 2.89
CA ALA A 144 -25.37 15.69 3.49
C ALA A 144 -26.46 14.70 3.06
N GLN A 145 -27.73 15.11 3.10
CA GLN A 145 -28.85 14.26 2.69
C GLN A 145 -28.78 13.90 1.21
N GLN A 146 -28.42 14.84 0.34
CA GLN A 146 -28.22 14.57 -1.09
C GLN A 146 -27.11 13.55 -1.33
N ARG A 147 -25.99 13.68 -0.61
CA ARG A 147 -24.88 12.73 -0.74
C ARG A 147 -25.24 11.35 -0.20
N LEU A 148 -25.93 11.30 0.95
CA LEU A 148 -26.35 10.04 1.56
C LEU A 148 -27.33 9.25 0.68
N LYS A 149 -28.15 9.92 -0.13
CA LYS A 149 -29.06 9.27 -1.10
C LYS A 149 -28.36 8.50 -2.22
N LEU A 150 -27.09 8.82 -2.52
CA LEU A 150 -26.31 8.07 -3.52
C LEU A 150 -25.98 6.66 -3.03
N TYR A 151 -26.00 6.43 -1.72
CA TYR A 151 -25.71 5.15 -1.10
C TYR A 151 -27.00 4.38 -0.82
N ASN A 152 -27.13 3.19 -1.40
CA ASN A 152 -28.24 2.29 -1.10
C ASN A 152 -28.04 1.52 0.23
N LYS A 153 -26.79 1.25 0.60
CA LYS A 153 -26.38 0.55 1.82
C LYS A 153 -25.04 1.09 2.32
N VAL A 154 -24.82 1.08 3.62
CA VAL A 154 -23.53 1.44 4.21
C VAL A 154 -22.46 0.44 3.72
N PRO A 155 -21.31 0.92 3.20
CA PRO A 155 -20.19 0.07 2.81
C PRO A 155 -19.67 -0.82 3.96
N PRO A 156 -18.94 -1.91 3.65
CA PRO A 156 -18.52 -2.90 4.66
C PRO A 156 -17.56 -2.35 5.72
N ASN A 157 -16.79 -1.30 5.43
CA ASN A 157 -15.91 -0.66 6.43
C ASN A 157 -16.56 0.57 7.10
N GLY A 158 -17.81 0.89 6.78
CA GLY A 158 -18.49 2.09 7.25
C GLY A 158 -18.49 3.22 6.22
N LEU A 159 -19.06 4.37 6.58
CA LEU A 159 -19.10 5.55 5.71
C LEU A 159 -18.75 6.79 6.53
N VAL A 160 -17.85 7.61 5.98
CA VAL A 160 -17.48 8.91 6.54
C VAL A 160 -17.96 9.99 5.59
N LEU A 161 -18.66 10.99 6.13
CA LEU A 161 -19.20 12.12 5.40
C LEU A 161 -18.87 13.42 6.13
N TYR A 162 -18.11 14.27 5.47
CA TYR A 162 -17.85 15.65 5.89
C TYR A 162 -18.54 16.60 4.94
N THR A 163 -19.36 17.51 5.47
CA THR A 163 -19.96 18.57 4.68
C THR A 163 -19.93 19.90 5.40
N GLY A 164 -19.66 20.97 4.67
CA GLY A 164 -19.67 22.30 5.25
C GLY A 164 -19.32 23.39 4.25
N THR A 165 -19.45 24.63 4.69
CA THR A 165 -19.01 25.82 3.95
C THR A 165 -17.71 26.32 4.56
N ILE A 166 -16.63 26.25 3.78
CA ILE A 166 -15.31 26.74 4.18
C ILE A 166 -15.02 28.04 3.45
N VAL A 167 -14.30 28.94 4.11
CA VAL A 167 -13.78 30.15 3.47
C VAL A 167 -12.41 29.79 2.89
N THR A 168 -12.24 29.96 1.59
CA THR A 168 -10.94 29.75 0.91
C THR A 168 -10.06 30.99 1.12
N GLU A 169 -8.75 30.88 0.89
CA GLU A 169 -7.79 32.00 1.02
C GLU A 169 -8.20 33.24 0.21
N ASP A 170 -8.87 33.05 -0.92
CA ASP A 170 -9.44 34.12 -1.76
C ASP A 170 -10.65 34.86 -1.14
N GLY A 171 -11.02 34.53 0.10
CA GLY A 171 -12.20 35.07 0.79
C GLY A 171 -13.55 34.59 0.22
N LYS A 172 -13.53 33.68 -0.76
CA LYS A 172 -14.74 33.08 -1.35
C LYS A 172 -15.23 31.90 -0.51
N GLU A 173 -16.55 31.80 -0.36
CA GLU A 173 -17.21 30.66 0.29
C GLU A 173 -17.25 29.46 -0.67
N LYS A 174 -16.65 28.35 -0.26
CA LYS A 174 -16.66 27.08 -0.98
C LYS A 174 -17.43 26.04 -0.18
N LYS A 175 -18.43 25.43 -0.82
CA LYS A 175 -19.12 24.25 -0.27
C LYS A 175 -18.25 23.03 -0.50
N VAL A 176 -17.88 22.36 0.58
CA VAL A 176 -17.09 21.13 0.56
C VAL A 176 -17.98 19.99 1.02
N THR A 177 -18.02 18.92 0.23
CA THR A 177 -18.72 17.69 0.56
C THR A 177 -17.80 16.55 0.16
N ILE A 178 -17.33 15.81 1.17
CA ILE A 178 -16.39 14.71 1.01
C ILE A 178 -17.03 13.48 1.63
N ASP A 179 -17.15 12.42 0.84
CA ASP A 179 -17.63 11.11 1.24
C ASP A 179 -16.64 10.05 0.80
N PHE A 180 -16.30 9.14 1.71
CA PHE A 180 -15.41 8.02 1.42
C PHE A 180 -15.66 6.85 2.37
N GLU A 181 -15.26 5.66 1.92
CA GLU A 181 -15.18 4.47 2.75
C GLU A 181 -13.78 4.38 3.39
N PRO A 182 -13.66 4.24 4.71
CA PRO A 182 -12.37 4.09 5.38
C PRO A 182 -11.72 2.72 5.09
N PHE A 183 -10.40 2.66 5.15
CA PHE A 183 -9.60 1.43 4.94
C PHE A 183 -9.74 0.39 6.06
N ARG A 184 -10.27 0.77 7.22
CA ARG A 184 -10.55 -0.10 8.37
C ARG A 184 -11.98 0.15 8.85
N PRO A 185 -12.68 -0.89 9.33
CA PRO A 185 -14.03 -0.74 9.86
C PRO A 185 -14.03 0.16 11.10
N ILE A 186 -14.88 1.18 11.10
CA ILE A 186 -15.06 2.12 12.22
C ILE A 186 -16.20 1.63 13.12
N ASN A 187 -15.97 1.49 14.43
CA ASN A 187 -17.04 1.13 15.38
C ASN A 187 -17.75 2.36 15.97
N ALA A 188 -17.25 3.57 15.71
CA ALA A 188 -17.85 4.82 16.16
C ALA A 188 -19.02 5.25 15.28
N SER A 189 -20.09 5.74 15.91
CA SER A 189 -21.17 6.50 15.27
C SER A 189 -21.09 7.93 15.78
N LEU A 190 -20.84 8.89 14.90
CA LEU A 190 -20.66 10.30 15.28
C LEU A 190 -21.48 11.19 14.36
N TYR A 191 -22.25 12.11 14.94
CA TYR A 191 -22.90 13.21 14.24
C TYR A 191 -22.67 14.48 15.07
N LEU A 192 -21.92 15.43 14.52
CA LEU A 192 -21.66 16.72 15.16
C LEU A 192 -21.75 17.83 14.12
N CYS A 193 -22.35 18.95 14.53
CA CYS A 193 -22.39 20.20 13.78
C CYS A 193 -21.66 21.27 14.61
N ASP A 194 -20.46 21.66 14.17
CA ASP A 194 -19.63 22.64 14.86
C ASP A 194 -18.99 23.61 13.85
N ASN A 195 -18.06 24.46 14.28
CA ASN A 195 -17.28 25.36 13.44
C ASN A 195 -16.03 24.73 12.81
N LYS A 196 -15.72 23.49 13.20
CA LYS A 196 -14.58 22.68 12.75
C LYS A 196 -15.05 21.26 12.42
N PHE A 197 -14.28 20.56 11.58
CA PHE A 197 -14.50 19.14 11.38
C PHE A 197 -13.90 18.33 12.53
N HIS A 198 -14.62 17.29 12.94
CA HIS A 198 -14.18 16.34 13.96
C HIS A 198 -13.52 15.14 13.28
N THR A 199 -12.20 15.03 13.46
CA THR A 199 -11.34 13.98 12.88
C THR A 199 -10.89 12.94 13.91
N GLU A 200 -11.38 13.02 15.16
CA GLU A 200 -10.89 12.15 16.24
C GLU A 200 -11.04 10.65 15.91
N ALA A 201 -12.19 10.28 15.35
CA ALA A 201 -12.46 8.90 14.93
C ALA A 201 -11.60 8.41 13.76
N LEU A 202 -11.08 9.31 12.90
CA LEU A 202 -10.14 8.94 11.84
C LEU A 202 -8.72 8.78 12.36
N ASN A 203 -8.33 9.60 13.35
CA ASN A 203 -7.02 9.49 14.00
C ASN A 203 -6.86 8.14 14.72
N GLU A 204 -7.91 7.62 15.34
CA GLU A 204 -7.91 6.27 15.94
C GLU A 204 -7.60 5.16 14.91
N LEU A 205 -8.06 5.32 13.65
CA LEU A 205 -7.76 4.34 12.60
C LEU A 205 -6.31 4.39 12.12
N LEU A 206 -5.67 5.56 12.25
CA LEU A 206 -4.26 5.76 11.89
C LEU A 206 -3.31 5.15 12.91
N GLU A 207 -3.77 4.84 14.12
CA GLU A 207 -3.01 4.06 15.09
C GLU A 207 -2.86 2.62 14.54
N SER A 208 -1.71 2.38 13.90
CA SER A 208 -1.37 1.09 13.34
C SER A 208 -0.77 0.21 14.44
N ASP A 209 -1.57 -0.73 14.96
CA ASP A 209 -1.04 -1.92 15.61
C ASP A 209 -0.44 -2.85 14.53
N ASP A 210 0.83 -2.62 14.17
CA ASP A 210 1.57 -3.58 13.36
C ASP A 210 1.83 -4.83 14.21
N LYS A 211 1.41 -6.00 13.71
CA LYS A 211 1.56 -7.27 14.44
C LYS A 211 2.92 -7.89 14.12
N PHE A 212 3.83 -7.87 15.09
CA PHE A 212 5.17 -8.44 14.97
C PHE A 212 5.22 -9.87 15.48
N GLY A 213 5.82 -10.77 14.70
CA GLY A 213 6.07 -12.15 15.11
C GLY A 213 7.41 -12.28 15.83
N PHE A 214 7.42 -12.97 16.96
CA PHE A 214 8.61 -13.32 17.71
C PHE A 214 8.81 -14.83 17.70
N ILE A 215 10.04 -15.25 17.45
CA ILE A 215 10.46 -16.63 17.54
C ILE A 215 11.61 -16.68 18.54
N VAL A 216 11.38 -17.31 19.69
CA VAL A 216 12.40 -17.50 20.73
C VAL A 216 12.86 -18.94 20.66
N MET A 217 14.12 -19.13 20.28
CA MET A 217 14.76 -20.45 20.21
C MET A 217 15.59 -20.67 21.47
N ASP A 218 15.38 -21.81 22.14
CA ASP A 218 16.17 -22.28 23.27
C ASP A 218 16.63 -23.73 23.03
N GLY A 219 17.66 -24.18 23.75
CA GLY A 219 18.16 -25.55 23.66
C GLY A 219 17.13 -26.61 24.07
N ASN A 220 16.11 -26.23 24.85
CA ASN A 220 15.06 -27.12 25.35
C ASN A 220 13.74 -27.01 24.56
N GLY A 221 13.62 -26.06 23.61
CA GLY A 221 12.37 -25.81 22.90
C GLY A 221 12.29 -24.46 22.21
N THR A 222 11.13 -24.17 21.63
CA THR A 222 10.89 -22.92 20.89
C THR A 222 9.52 -22.36 21.22
N LEU A 223 9.43 -21.04 21.26
CA LEU A 223 8.22 -20.28 21.50
C LEU A 223 7.94 -19.35 20.32
N PHE A 224 6.72 -19.41 19.81
CA PHE A 224 6.16 -18.49 18.83
C PHE A 224 5.19 -17.56 19.53
N GLY A 225 5.46 -16.27 19.45
CA GLY A 225 4.61 -15.22 20.01
C GLY A 225 4.36 -14.14 18.98
N THR A 226 3.35 -13.31 19.26
CA THR A 226 3.11 -12.09 18.51
C THR A 226 2.97 -10.91 19.46
N LEU A 227 3.43 -9.76 19.03
CA LEU A 227 3.28 -8.47 19.69
C LEU A 227 2.47 -7.56 18.77
N SER A 228 1.39 -6.96 19.26
CA SER A 228 0.56 -6.01 18.52
C SER A 228 0.34 -4.80 19.41
N GLY A 229 1.00 -3.68 19.08
CA GLY A 229 1.06 -2.51 19.97
C GLY A 229 1.61 -2.90 21.35
N ASN A 230 0.82 -2.66 22.39
CA ASN A 230 1.16 -3.02 23.77
C ASN A 230 0.70 -4.42 24.19
N THR A 231 0.01 -5.15 23.30
CA THR A 231 -0.55 -6.48 23.62
C THR A 231 0.37 -7.59 23.12
N ARG A 232 0.69 -8.54 24.02
CA ARG A 232 1.47 -9.75 23.69
C ARG A 232 0.58 -10.98 23.69
N GLU A 233 0.79 -11.87 22.74
CA GLU A 233 0.10 -13.16 22.63
C GLU A 233 1.13 -14.27 22.39
N VAL A 234 1.09 -15.36 23.17
CA VAL A 234 1.89 -16.56 22.89
C VAL A 234 1.03 -17.50 22.06
N LEU A 235 1.43 -17.76 20.81
CA LEU A 235 0.65 -18.57 19.88
C LEU A 235 0.90 -20.06 20.09
N HIS A 236 2.16 -20.45 20.13
CA HIS A 236 2.53 -21.86 20.19
C HIS A 236 3.88 -22.05 20.87
N LYS A 237 3.98 -23.13 21.64
CA LYS A 237 5.20 -23.54 22.33
C LYS A 237 5.37 -25.04 22.14
N PHE A 238 6.55 -25.45 21.72
CA PHE A 238 6.92 -26.86 21.73
C PHE A 238 8.31 -27.05 22.32
N THR A 239 8.48 -28.16 23.02
CA THR A 239 9.74 -28.58 23.62
C THR A 239 10.41 -29.60 22.72
N VAL A 240 11.72 -29.49 22.55
CA VAL A 240 12.52 -30.46 21.78
C VAL A 240 13.60 -30.99 22.71
N ASP A 241 13.69 -32.31 22.82
CA ASP A 241 14.79 -32.95 23.54
C ASP A 241 15.91 -33.27 22.53
N LEU A 242 16.88 -32.37 22.45
CA LEU A 242 18.01 -32.50 21.54
C LEU A 242 19.18 -33.18 22.26
N PRO A 243 19.82 -34.20 21.65
CA PRO A 243 21.05 -34.75 22.19
C PRO A 243 22.13 -33.67 22.20
N LYS A 244 22.85 -33.54 23.33
CA LYS A 244 23.92 -32.55 23.48
C LYS A 244 25.08 -32.90 22.53
N LYS A 245 25.11 -32.20 21.40
CA LYS A 245 26.25 -31.91 20.49
C LYS A 245 26.46 -32.87 19.31
N HIS A 246 26.40 -32.35 18.09
CA HIS A 246 27.30 -32.60 16.94
C HIS A 246 27.41 -31.32 16.08
N GLY A 247 28.55 -31.16 15.38
CA GLY A 247 29.07 -29.88 14.90
C GLY A 247 28.48 -29.28 13.62
N ARG A 248 28.69 -27.97 13.50
CA ARG A 248 28.48 -27.02 12.38
C ARG A 248 27.08 -27.02 11.76
N GLY A 249 26.27 -26.04 12.19
CA GLY A 249 25.06 -25.62 11.47
C GLY A 249 25.41 -24.76 10.25
N GLY A 250 24.76 -25.05 9.12
CA GLY A 250 24.71 -24.17 7.96
C GLY A 250 23.70 -23.03 8.15
N GLN A 251 23.92 -21.91 7.48
CA GLN A 251 22.99 -20.79 7.46
C GLN A 251 21.84 -21.12 6.49
N SER A 252 20.61 -21.16 7.00
CA SER A 252 19.42 -21.26 6.15
C SER A 252 19.06 -19.89 5.58
N ALA A 253 18.56 -19.89 4.35
CA ALA A 253 18.18 -18.74 3.51
C ALA A 253 17.19 -17.76 4.19
N PRO A 254 17.11 -16.49 3.71
CA PRO A 254 16.45 -15.41 4.44
C PRO A 254 14.92 -15.57 4.43
N ALA A 255 14.34 -15.64 5.63
CA ALA A 255 12.96 -15.23 5.85
C ALA A 255 12.93 -13.72 6.15
N LYS A 256 11.75 -13.09 6.13
CA LYS A 256 11.52 -11.67 6.50
C LYS A 256 11.81 -11.48 7.99
N ILE A 257 13.09 -11.44 8.36
CA ILE A 257 13.61 -11.24 9.72
C ILE A 257 13.99 -9.77 9.85
N ILE A 258 13.41 -9.09 10.84
CA ILE A 258 13.71 -7.68 11.11
C ILE A 258 15.04 -7.56 11.84
N ASN A 259 15.24 -8.36 12.89
CA ASN A 259 16.47 -8.40 13.65
C ASN A 259 16.66 -9.77 14.34
N VAL A 260 17.91 -10.10 14.67
CA VAL A 260 18.26 -11.22 15.54
C VAL A 260 18.74 -10.64 16.86
N VAL A 261 18.11 -11.06 17.95
CA VAL A 261 18.42 -10.56 19.30
C VAL A 261 18.92 -11.73 20.15
N ASP A 262 20.06 -11.53 20.79
CA ASP A 262 20.59 -12.48 21.75
C ASP A 262 19.89 -12.28 23.11
N VAL A 263 19.23 -13.34 23.59
CA VAL A 263 18.55 -13.36 24.90
C VAL A 263 19.22 -14.34 25.84
N SER A 264 19.27 -14.02 27.13
CA SER A 264 19.98 -14.82 28.14
C SER A 264 19.17 -16.01 28.64
N TYR A 265 17.84 -15.94 28.50
CA TYR A 265 16.91 -16.97 28.95
C TYR A 265 16.02 -17.42 27.80
N GLY A 266 15.63 -18.69 27.80
CA GLY A 266 14.66 -19.24 26.86
C GLY A 266 13.21 -19.07 27.30
N GLY A 267 12.27 -19.48 26.44
CA GLY A 267 10.83 -19.49 26.74
C GLY A 267 10.23 -18.10 26.91
N GLU A 268 9.28 -17.96 27.85
CA GLU A 268 8.51 -16.72 28.05
C GLU A 268 9.34 -15.58 28.66
N ASN A 269 10.34 -15.91 29.48
CA ASN A 269 11.24 -14.90 30.04
C ASN A 269 12.15 -14.32 28.95
N GLY A 270 12.66 -15.19 28.05
CA GLY A 270 13.36 -14.75 26.84
C GLY A 270 12.50 -13.93 25.91
N PHE A 271 11.22 -14.27 25.77
CA PHE A 271 10.27 -13.51 24.97
C PHE A 271 10.09 -12.07 25.46
N ASN A 272 9.99 -11.86 26.78
CA ASN A 272 9.87 -10.51 27.35
C ASN A 272 11.15 -9.69 27.13
N GLN A 273 12.31 -10.32 27.33
CA GLN A 273 13.60 -9.67 27.08
C GLN A 273 13.78 -9.31 25.61
N ALA A 274 13.37 -10.20 24.69
CA ALA A 274 13.41 -9.93 23.26
C ALA A 274 12.51 -8.76 22.87
N ILE A 275 11.32 -8.63 23.47
CA ILE A 275 10.40 -7.50 23.22
C ILE A 275 11.05 -6.18 23.65
N GLU A 276 11.62 -6.14 24.86
CA GLU A 276 12.25 -4.93 25.40
C GLU A 276 13.43 -4.46 24.52
N LEU A 277 14.32 -5.39 24.17
CA LEU A 277 15.47 -5.12 23.30
C LEU A 277 15.07 -4.76 21.86
N SER A 278 13.94 -5.28 21.38
CA SER A 278 13.48 -5.02 20.00
C SER A 278 12.59 -3.78 19.90
N SER A 279 12.15 -3.19 21.02
CA SER A 279 11.17 -2.09 21.02
C SER A 279 11.56 -0.91 20.13
N GLU A 280 12.81 -0.48 20.21
CA GLU A 280 13.36 0.60 19.38
C GLU A 280 13.36 0.26 17.89
N ILE A 281 13.71 -0.98 17.55
CA ILE A 281 13.78 -1.44 16.17
C ILE A 281 12.37 -1.58 15.59
N LEU A 282 11.43 -2.11 16.38
CA LEU A 282 10.03 -2.30 15.98
C LEU A 282 9.32 -0.98 15.72
N ALA A 283 9.57 0.05 16.53
CA ALA A 283 9.07 1.40 16.27
C ALA A 283 9.59 1.97 14.94
N ASN A 284 10.80 1.56 14.54
CA ASN A 284 11.49 2.06 13.36
C ASN A 284 11.34 1.18 12.11
N VAL A 285 10.45 0.17 12.11
CA VAL A 285 10.32 -0.77 10.97
C VAL A 285 9.99 -0.05 9.66
N LYS A 286 9.14 0.98 9.69
CA LYS A 286 8.82 1.79 8.51
C LYS A 286 10.07 2.50 7.96
N PHE A 287 10.88 3.09 8.85
CA PHE A 287 12.16 3.70 8.47
C PHE A 287 13.17 2.69 7.92
N ILE A 288 13.20 1.47 8.45
CA ILE A 288 14.09 0.40 7.96
C ILE A 288 13.68 -0.05 6.57
N GLN A 289 12.38 -0.16 6.30
CA GLN A 289 11.85 -0.48 4.97
C GLN A 289 12.16 0.65 3.97
N GLU A 290 11.92 1.91 4.32
CA GLU A 290 12.27 3.09 3.52
C GLU A 290 13.77 3.09 3.18
N LYS A 291 14.63 2.90 4.19
CA LYS A 291 16.08 2.83 4.02
C LYS A 291 16.49 1.73 3.06
N LYS A 292 15.89 0.54 3.18
CA LYS A 292 16.18 -0.60 2.30
C LYS A 292 15.72 -0.34 0.86
N LEU A 293 14.58 0.31 0.67
CA LEU A 293 14.07 0.68 -0.64
C LEU A 293 14.98 1.68 -1.35
N ILE A 294 15.35 2.77 -0.65
CA ILE A 294 16.25 3.79 -1.19
C ILE A 294 17.66 3.20 -1.40
N GLY A 295 18.12 2.30 -0.52
CA GLY A 295 19.37 1.57 -0.69
C GLY A 295 19.41 0.80 -2.01
N LYS A 296 18.36 0.06 -2.35
CA LYS A 296 18.24 -0.62 -3.66
C LYS A 296 18.28 0.36 -4.83
N TYR A 297 17.61 1.51 -4.72
CA TYR A 297 17.64 2.54 -5.74
C TYR A 297 19.06 3.09 -5.97
N PHE A 298 19.81 3.37 -4.89
CA PHE A 298 21.20 3.81 -5.01
C PHE A 298 22.16 2.71 -5.50
N GLU A 299 21.87 1.44 -5.22
CA GLU A 299 22.63 0.32 -5.77
C GLU A 299 22.49 0.27 -7.31
N GLU A 300 21.29 0.46 -7.86
CA GLU A 300 21.06 0.52 -9.32
C GLU A 300 21.79 1.70 -9.97
N ILE A 301 21.83 2.86 -9.29
CA ILE A 301 22.62 4.02 -9.75
C ILE A 301 24.12 3.71 -9.70
N SER A 302 24.60 3.12 -8.61
CA SER A 302 26.03 2.84 -8.42
C SER A 302 26.56 1.76 -9.35
N GLN A 303 25.69 0.88 -9.85
CA GLN A 303 26.03 -0.19 -10.79
C GLN A 303 25.89 0.22 -12.26
N ASP A 304 25.46 1.45 -12.55
CA ASP A 304 25.23 1.98 -13.92
C ASP A 304 24.38 1.03 -14.79
N THR A 305 23.39 0.37 -14.20
CA THR A 305 22.51 -0.58 -14.92
C THR A 305 21.54 0.11 -15.88
N GLY A 306 21.39 1.44 -15.75
CA GLY A 306 20.42 2.26 -16.46
C GLY A 306 18.95 1.91 -16.16
N LYS A 307 18.69 1.20 -15.05
CA LYS A 307 17.34 0.83 -14.58
C LYS A 307 16.78 1.78 -13.54
N TYR A 308 17.07 3.06 -13.67
CA TYR A 308 16.60 4.08 -12.74
C TYR A 308 16.14 5.31 -13.51
N ALA A 309 15.18 6.03 -12.95
CA ALA A 309 14.76 7.34 -13.39
C ALA A 309 14.87 8.31 -12.21
N PHE A 310 15.22 9.56 -12.49
CA PHE A 310 15.26 10.65 -11.52
C PHE A 310 14.76 11.94 -12.17
N GLY A 311 14.23 12.87 -11.39
CA GLY A 311 13.64 14.10 -11.94
C GLY A 311 12.20 13.91 -12.40
N VAL A 312 11.44 15.00 -12.42
CA VAL A 312 9.99 14.97 -12.67
C VAL A 312 9.70 14.53 -14.10
N ASP A 313 10.40 15.08 -15.08
CA ASP A 313 10.12 14.87 -16.50
C ASP A 313 10.49 13.45 -16.95
N ASP A 314 11.71 13.00 -16.66
CA ASP A 314 12.18 11.64 -16.98
C ASP A 314 11.32 10.57 -16.31
N THR A 315 10.94 10.79 -15.05
CA THR A 315 10.11 9.83 -14.32
C THR A 315 8.70 9.75 -14.92
N LEU A 316 8.14 10.87 -15.40
CA LEU A 316 6.84 10.87 -16.07
C LEU A 316 6.90 10.26 -17.46
N LYS A 317 7.93 10.55 -18.26
CA LYS A 317 8.17 9.88 -19.55
C LYS A 317 8.27 8.36 -19.35
N ALA A 318 9.05 7.92 -18.36
CA ALA A 318 9.19 6.51 -18.02
C ALA A 318 7.87 5.88 -17.53
N LEU A 319 7.04 6.65 -16.82
CA LEU A 319 5.73 6.22 -16.34
C LEU A 319 4.74 6.05 -17.50
N GLU A 320 4.73 6.97 -18.47
CA GLU A 320 3.90 6.91 -19.68
C GLU A 320 4.26 5.73 -20.58
N MET A 321 5.55 5.39 -20.67
CA MET A 321 6.02 4.18 -21.35
C MET A 321 5.72 2.88 -20.59
N GLY A 322 5.28 2.97 -19.34
CA GLY A 322 5.04 1.80 -18.47
C GLY A 322 6.31 1.06 -18.06
N ALA A 323 7.47 1.74 -18.10
CA ALA A 323 8.78 1.16 -17.77
C ALA A 323 9.03 1.05 -16.26
N VAL A 324 8.34 1.86 -15.45
CA VAL A 324 8.54 1.96 -14.01
C VAL A 324 7.98 0.73 -13.28
N GLU A 325 8.83 0.06 -12.51
CA GLU A 325 8.41 -0.99 -11.58
C GLU A 325 7.93 -0.40 -10.26
N THR A 326 8.82 0.33 -9.59
CA THR A 326 8.56 0.96 -8.28
C THR A 326 8.84 2.45 -8.38
N LEU A 327 7.81 3.25 -8.17
CA LEU A 327 7.86 4.71 -8.15
C LEU A 327 8.09 5.16 -6.71
N ILE A 328 9.16 5.92 -6.48
CA ILE A 328 9.56 6.43 -5.17
C ILE A 328 9.32 7.94 -5.17
N VAL A 329 8.46 8.40 -4.27
CA VAL A 329 8.08 9.82 -4.20
C VAL A 329 8.22 10.33 -2.77
N TRP A 330 8.80 11.52 -2.61
CA TRP A 330 8.89 12.17 -1.31
C TRP A 330 7.53 12.72 -0.87
N GLU A 331 7.13 12.43 0.37
CA GLU A 331 5.80 12.81 0.91
C GLU A 331 5.48 14.32 0.85
N ASN A 332 6.50 15.18 0.84
CA ASN A 332 6.36 16.64 0.83
C ASN A 332 6.89 17.25 -0.48
N LEU A 333 6.70 16.55 -1.61
CA LEU A 333 7.01 17.08 -2.93
C LEU A 333 6.12 18.29 -3.26
N ASP A 334 6.77 19.46 -3.40
CA ASP A 334 6.14 20.75 -3.71
C ASP A 334 6.00 20.98 -5.24
N VAL A 335 5.56 19.96 -5.97
CA VAL A 335 5.31 20.03 -7.42
C VAL A 335 3.80 20.00 -7.67
N ASN A 336 3.30 20.97 -8.44
CA ASN A 336 1.92 21.01 -8.88
C ASN A 336 1.84 20.69 -10.39
N ARG A 337 0.86 19.85 -10.75
CA ARG A 337 0.49 19.53 -12.12
C ARG A 337 -0.59 20.49 -12.57
N TYR A 338 -0.29 21.25 -13.61
CA TYR A 338 -1.18 22.20 -14.26
C TYR A 338 -1.66 21.61 -15.58
N VAL A 339 -2.98 21.56 -15.77
CA VAL A 339 -3.58 21.31 -17.08
C VAL A 339 -3.92 22.67 -17.68
N LEU A 340 -3.11 23.07 -18.64
CA LEU A 340 -3.24 24.33 -19.35
C LEU A 340 -3.97 24.06 -20.66
N LYS A 341 -4.97 24.87 -20.98
CA LYS A 341 -5.65 24.81 -22.28
C LYS A 341 -5.35 26.06 -23.07
N ASN A 342 -4.93 25.88 -24.32
CA ASN A 342 -4.82 27.01 -25.24
C ASN A 342 -6.21 27.40 -25.74
N SER A 343 -6.58 28.67 -25.53
CA SER A 343 -7.88 29.21 -25.95
C SER A 343 -8.01 29.28 -27.48
N ALA A 344 -6.89 29.38 -28.20
CA ALA A 344 -6.88 29.52 -29.65
C ALA A 344 -6.85 28.17 -30.40
N THR A 345 -6.08 27.19 -29.92
CA THR A 345 -5.92 25.89 -30.59
C THR A 345 -6.76 24.77 -29.97
N GLY A 346 -7.28 24.98 -28.75
CA GLY A 346 -8.02 23.96 -28.00
C GLY A 346 -7.14 22.84 -27.43
N GLU A 347 -5.83 22.89 -27.68
CA GLU A 347 -4.86 21.89 -27.25
C GLU A 347 -4.56 22.00 -25.75
N THR A 348 -4.45 20.86 -25.07
CA THR A 348 -4.20 20.77 -23.63
C THR A 348 -2.74 20.42 -23.39
N VAL A 349 -1.99 21.36 -22.83
CA VAL A 349 -0.59 21.17 -22.43
C VAL A 349 -0.53 20.92 -20.94
N ILE A 350 0.13 19.85 -20.54
CA ILE A 350 0.33 19.52 -19.13
C ILE A 350 1.71 20.00 -18.73
N LYS A 351 1.80 20.88 -17.72
CA LYS A 351 3.07 21.32 -17.15
C LYS A 351 3.14 20.97 -15.67
N ASN A 352 4.28 20.47 -15.22
CA ASN A 352 4.55 20.25 -13.80
C ASN A 352 5.51 21.36 -13.35
N LEU A 353 5.07 22.17 -12.38
CA LEU A 353 5.81 23.35 -11.95
C LEU A 353 6.09 23.27 -10.45
N ASN A 354 7.30 23.66 -10.07
CA ASN A 354 7.67 23.93 -8.67
C ASN A 354 7.16 25.32 -8.23
N LYS A 355 7.06 25.55 -6.91
CA LYS A 355 6.67 26.86 -6.34
C LYS A 355 7.47 28.05 -6.89
N ASP A 356 8.77 27.86 -7.17
CA ASP A 356 9.61 28.91 -7.74
C ASP A 356 9.23 29.21 -9.20
N GLN A 357 8.92 28.16 -9.97
CA GLN A 357 8.50 28.25 -11.36
C GLN A 357 7.04 28.71 -11.53
N GLU A 358 6.20 28.59 -10.48
CA GLU A 358 4.86 29.19 -10.45
C GLU A 358 4.91 30.72 -10.47
N THR A 359 6.01 31.32 -10.01
CA THR A 359 6.17 32.78 -9.96
C THR A 359 6.50 33.35 -11.35
N ASP A 360 7.03 32.53 -12.26
CA ASP A 360 7.43 32.95 -13.60
C ASP A 360 6.24 32.96 -14.57
N GLU A 361 5.76 34.16 -14.92
CA GLU A 361 4.70 34.39 -15.92
C GLU A 361 5.00 33.77 -17.30
N LYS A 362 6.29 33.53 -17.60
CA LYS A 362 6.74 32.87 -18.85
C LYS A 362 6.23 31.44 -18.97
N ASN A 363 5.98 30.74 -17.86
CA ASN A 363 5.52 29.36 -17.88
C ASN A 363 4.04 29.22 -18.28
N PHE A 364 3.28 30.31 -18.19
CA PHE A 364 1.87 30.40 -18.57
C PHE A 364 1.65 31.00 -19.96
N ARG A 365 2.73 31.37 -20.66
CA ARG A 365 2.70 31.79 -22.06
C ARG A 365 3.24 30.68 -22.93
N ASP A 366 2.56 30.43 -24.04
CA ASP A 366 3.02 29.48 -25.04
C ASP A 366 4.29 30.02 -25.75
N SER A 367 5.31 29.17 -25.95
CA SER A 367 6.63 29.59 -26.48
C SER A 367 6.55 30.11 -27.91
N THR A 368 5.51 29.69 -28.64
CA THR A 368 5.39 29.92 -30.09
C THR A 368 4.37 31.00 -30.43
N THR A 369 3.31 31.16 -29.62
CA THR A 369 2.19 32.07 -29.94
C THR A 369 2.05 33.26 -28.99
N LEU A 370 2.79 33.31 -27.86
CA LEU A 370 2.67 34.36 -26.82
C LEU A 370 1.25 34.51 -26.23
N VAL A 371 0.33 33.59 -26.53
CA VAL A 371 -1.03 33.56 -25.99
C VAL A 371 -0.98 33.02 -24.57
N GLU A 372 -1.73 33.65 -23.66
CA GLU A 372 -1.87 33.19 -22.28
C GLU A 372 -2.70 31.90 -22.24
N LEU A 373 -2.10 30.86 -21.66
CA LEU A 373 -2.75 29.57 -21.48
C LEU A 373 -3.69 29.62 -20.28
N GLU A 374 -4.93 29.17 -20.46
CA GLU A 374 -5.91 29.13 -19.38
C GLU A 374 -5.64 27.93 -18.47
N VAL A 375 -5.53 28.19 -17.16
CA VAL A 375 -5.40 27.13 -16.15
C VAL A 375 -6.78 26.50 -15.94
N GLN A 376 -6.97 25.26 -16.40
CA GLN A 376 -8.19 24.52 -16.11
C GLN A 376 -8.14 23.90 -14.72
N ASP A 377 -7.10 23.11 -14.46
CA ASP A 377 -6.96 22.35 -13.23
C ASP A 377 -5.56 22.51 -12.64
N LYS A 378 -5.51 22.75 -11.32
CA LYS A 378 -4.31 22.73 -10.49
C LYS A 378 -4.45 21.61 -9.48
N ILE A 379 -3.65 20.56 -9.63
CA ILE A 379 -3.63 19.40 -8.73
C ILE A 379 -2.20 19.14 -8.27
N SER A 380 -2.00 18.76 -7.01
CA SER A 380 -0.68 18.37 -6.52
C SER A 380 -0.22 17.08 -7.21
N LEU A 381 1.02 17.03 -7.69
CA LEU A 381 1.55 15.87 -8.42
C LEU A 381 1.48 14.58 -7.56
N LEU A 382 1.71 14.70 -6.25
CA LEU A 382 1.55 13.62 -5.28
C LEU A 382 0.15 13.01 -5.28
N GLU A 383 -0.87 13.86 -5.38
CA GLU A 383 -2.27 13.44 -5.32
C GLU A 383 -2.71 12.76 -6.61
N TRP A 384 -2.26 13.31 -7.73
CA TRP A 384 -2.41 12.69 -9.05
C TRP A 384 -1.74 11.30 -9.06
N LEU A 385 -0.46 11.20 -8.68
CA LEU A 385 0.24 9.92 -8.61
C LEU A 385 -0.48 8.90 -7.70
N ALA A 386 -0.98 9.33 -6.55
CA ALA A 386 -1.71 8.46 -5.63
C ALA A 386 -3.06 7.94 -6.20
N ASN A 387 -3.65 8.60 -7.19
CA ASN A 387 -4.89 8.18 -7.83
C ASN A 387 -4.65 7.39 -9.12
N GLU A 388 -3.67 7.80 -9.93
CA GLU A 388 -3.42 7.22 -11.24
C GLU A 388 -2.36 6.10 -11.28
N TYR A 389 -1.54 5.87 -10.23
CA TYR A 389 -0.44 4.88 -10.28
C TYR A 389 -0.88 3.48 -10.74
N LYS A 390 -2.10 3.04 -10.36
CA LYS A 390 -2.65 1.75 -10.75
C LYS A 390 -2.85 1.60 -12.26
N ARG A 391 -3.10 2.70 -12.98
CA ARG A 391 -3.29 2.70 -14.44
C ARG A 391 -2.00 2.39 -15.17
N PHE A 392 -0.86 2.81 -14.62
CA PHE A 392 0.47 2.59 -15.20
C PHE A 392 1.08 1.25 -14.79
N GLY A 393 0.48 0.55 -13.82
CA GLY A 393 0.94 -0.74 -13.34
C GLY A 393 2.25 -0.66 -12.54
N CYS A 394 2.56 0.50 -11.95
CA CYS A 394 3.70 0.70 -11.06
C CYS A 394 3.29 0.55 -9.58
N SER A 395 4.25 0.22 -8.72
CA SER A 395 4.08 0.27 -7.26
C SER A 395 4.55 1.62 -6.74
N LEU A 396 3.67 2.38 -6.09
CA LEU A 396 4.00 3.69 -5.52
C LEU A 396 4.43 3.55 -4.06
N GLU A 397 5.56 4.14 -3.70
CA GLU A 397 6.11 4.16 -2.35
C GLU A 397 6.42 5.60 -1.92
N PHE A 398 5.86 6.00 -0.79
CA PHE A 398 6.15 7.30 -0.18
C PHE A 398 7.34 7.20 0.76
N VAL A 399 8.32 8.07 0.58
CA VAL A 399 9.50 8.16 1.43
C VAL A 399 9.54 9.47 2.21
N THR A 400 10.24 9.45 3.34
CA THR A 400 10.47 10.64 4.19
C THR A 400 11.94 11.09 4.14
N ASN A 401 12.20 12.32 4.57
CA ASN A 401 13.56 12.88 4.66
C ASN A 401 14.24 12.63 6.02
N LYS A 402 13.70 11.75 6.85
CA LYS A 402 14.22 11.49 8.21
C LYS A 402 15.48 10.63 8.22
N SER A 403 15.65 9.74 7.23
CA SER A 403 16.88 8.96 7.05
C SER A 403 17.94 9.77 6.29
N GLN A 404 19.22 9.44 6.50
CA GLN A 404 20.32 10.03 5.74
C GLN A 404 20.16 9.79 4.23
N GLU A 405 19.81 8.57 3.83
CA GLU A 405 19.53 8.19 2.45
C GLU A 405 18.30 8.92 1.89
N GLY A 406 17.25 9.09 2.71
CA GLY A 406 16.06 9.87 2.36
C GLY A 406 16.39 11.35 2.12
N SER A 407 17.25 11.95 2.96
CA SER A 407 17.71 13.32 2.74
C SER A 407 18.56 13.45 1.47
N GLN A 408 19.37 12.45 1.13
CA GLN A 408 20.13 12.43 -0.13
C GLN A 408 19.20 12.30 -1.33
N PHE A 409 18.17 11.45 -1.25
CA PHE A 409 17.16 11.31 -2.30
C PHE A 409 16.41 12.63 -2.56
N CYS A 410 15.94 13.28 -1.50
CA CYS A 410 15.17 14.52 -1.62
C CYS A 410 16.02 15.69 -2.15
N ARG A 411 17.25 15.87 -1.65
CA ARG A 411 18.12 17.01 -2.03
C ARG A 411 18.91 16.76 -3.31
N GLY A 412 19.30 15.52 -3.58
CA GLY A 412 20.14 15.16 -4.73
C GLY A 412 19.35 14.88 -6.00
N PHE A 413 18.18 14.25 -5.88
CA PHE A 413 17.41 13.75 -7.03
C PHE A 413 16.04 14.42 -7.20
N GLY A 414 15.78 15.53 -6.48
CA GLY A 414 14.53 16.29 -6.60
C GLY A 414 13.32 15.63 -5.95
N GLY A 415 13.51 14.59 -5.13
CA GLY A 415 12.43 13.96 -4.36
C GLY A 415 11.43 13.12 -5.15
N ILE A 416 11.73 12.83 -6.42
CA ILE A 416 10.97 11.90 -7.26
C ILE A 416 11.94 11.03 -8.08
N GLY A 417 11.63 9.74 -8.16
CA GLY A 417 12.42 8.81 -8.96
C GLY A 417 11.74 7.45 -9.02
N GLY A 418 12.31 6.54 -9.81
CA GLY A 418 11.74 5.21 -9.94
C GLY A 418 12.78 4.17 -10.30
N ILE A 419 12.52 2.93 -9.89
CA ILE A 419 13.24 1.76 -10.36
C ILE A 419 12.51 1.25 -11.59
N LEU A 420 13.23 1.09 -12.70
CA LEU A 420 12.69 0.67 -13.99
C LEU A 420 12.82 -0.86 -14.14
N ARG A 421 11.87 -1.47 -14.85
CA ARG A 421 11.87 -2.92 -15.15
C ARG A 421 12.98 -3.30 -16.12
N TYR A 422 13.31 -2.40 -17.04
CA TYR A 422 14.30 -2.56 -18.08
C TYR A 422 15.11 -1.27 -18.22
N GLN A 423 16.30 -1.40 -18.82
CA GLN A 423 17.16 -0.27 -19.09
C GLN A 423 16.48 0.68 -20.08
N LEU A 424 16.37 1.95 -19.72
CA LEU A 424 15.87 2.99 -20.60
C LEU A 424 16.98 4.01 -20.82
N ASP A 425 17.28 4.32 -22.07
CA ASP A 425 18.27 5.37 -22.38
C ASP A 425 17.56 6.72 -22.45
N MET A 426 17.47 7.40 -21.30
CA MET A 426 16.79 8.69 -21.17
C MET A 426 17.34 9.76 -22.12
N ARG A 427 18.63 9.69 -22.47
CA ARG A 427 19.28 10.66 -23.36
C ARG A 427 18.72 10.61 -24.79
N SER A 428 18.41 9.42 -25.27
CA SER A 428 17.83 9.24 -26.61
C SER A 428 16.40 9.77 -26.73
N LEU A 429 15.69 9.90 -25.60
CA LEU A 429 14.30 10.36 -25.56
C LEU A 429 14.17 11.88 -25.54
N ASP A 430 15.22 12.59 -25.11
CA ASP A 430 15.29 14.05 -25.26
C ASP A 430 15.61 14.43 -26.71
N GLU A 431 16.47 13.67 -27.39
CA GLU A 431 16.78 13.86 -28.81
C GLU A 431 15.57 13.62 -29.72
N LEU A 432 14.75 12.59 -29.44
CA LEU A 432 13.51 12.33 -30.19
C LEU A 432 12.46 13.44 -30.00
N SER A 433 12.35 14.03 -28.81
CA SER A 433 11.43 15.14 -28.58
C SER A 433 11.84 16.44 -29.28
N ASP A 434 13.14 16.61 -29.56
CA ASP A 434 13.66 17.75 -30.32
C ASP A 434 13.64 17.49 -31.85
N GLU A 435 13.72 16.23 -32.30
CA GLU A 435 13.62 15.87 -33.73
C GLU A 435 12.17 15.92 -34.27
N ASP A 436 11.16 15.62 -33.46
CA ASP A 436 9.73 15.75 -33.84
C ASP A 436 9.30 17.21 -34.11
N ILE A 437 10.16 18.20 -33.85
CA ILE A 437 9.92 19.63 -34.14
C ILE A 437 10.35 20.00 -35.59
N TYR A 438 11.03 19.11 -36.33
CA TYR A 438 11.61 19.44 -37.63
C TYR A 438 11.00 18.72 -38.85
N GLU A 439 9.94 17.91 -38.71
CA GLU A 439 9.37 17.14 -39.84
C GLU A 439 8.01 17.64 -40.39
N ASP A 440 7.63 18.90 -40.18
CA ASP A 440 6.41 19.48 -40.80
C ASP A 440 6.66 20.81 -41.53
N SER A 441 7.76 20.89 -42.28
CA SER A 441 7.98 21.97 -43.25
C SER A 441 8.69 21.47 -44.50
N ASP A 442 7.93 20.90 -45.44
CA ASP A 442 8.20 20.94 -46.88
C ASP A 442 6.91 20.89 -47.71
#